data_AF-B1LS59-F1
#
_entry.id   AF-B1LS59-F1
#
_cell.length_a   1.000
_cell.length_b   1.000
_cell.length_c   1.000
_cell.angle_alpha   90.00
_cell.angle_beta   90.00
_cell.angle_gamma   90.00
#
_symmetry.space_group_name_H-M   'P 1'
#
loop_
_entity.id
_entity.type
_entity.pdbx_description
1 polymer ?
#
loop_
_entity_poly.entity_id
_entity_poly.type
_entity_poly.pdbx_seq_one_letter_code
_entity_poly.pdbx_strand_id
1 'polypeptide(L)' 'MHYVTKEKAADGHFMVKVAGRAVTETCEKRQAKRLVRAIRGLRRLKKAKRRAQAA' A
#
# COMPACT_ATOMS: atom_id res chain seq x y z
N MET A 1 -12.86 3.01 0.66
CA MET A 1 -12.17 1.71 0.47
C MET A 1 -10.66 1.90 0.26
N HIS A 2 -9.94 2.44 1.25
CA HIS A 2 -8.47 2.53 1.18
C HIS A 2 -7.85 1.45 2.07
N TYR A 3 -7.73 0.23 1.54
CA TYR A 3 -7.07 -0.90 2.20
C TYR A 3 -5.56 -0.72 2.41
N VAL A 4 -4.98 0.34 1.85
CA VAL A 4 -3.56 0.67 1.95
C VAL A 4 -3.46 2.14 2.33
N THR A 5 -2.97 2.41 3.53
CA THR A 5 -2.78 3.75 4.09
C THR A 5 -1.31 3.98 4.39
N LYS A 6 -0.93 5.25 4.50
CA LYS A 6 0.30 5.63 5.19
C LYS A 6 -0.06 6.56 6.32
N GLU A 7 0.57 6.38 7.45
CA GLU A 7 0.39 7.21 8.64
C GLU A 7 1.77 7.71 9.07
N LYS A 8 1.82 8.93 9.58
CA LYS A 8 3.04 9.46 10.20
C LYS A 8 3.00 9.03 11.66
N ALA A 9 3.99 8.29 12.11
CA ALA A 9 4.18 7.93 13.51
C ALA A 9 4.72 9.13 14.31
N ALA A 10 4.61 9.06 15.63
CA ALA A 10 4.98 10.14 16.54
C ALA A 10 6.48 10.47 16.49
N ASP A 11 7.31 9.49 16.20
CA ASP A 11 8.76 9.55 15.99
C ASP A 11 9.17 10.18 14.64
N GLY A 12 8.21 10.55 13.80
CA GLY A 12 8.48 11.14 12.48
C GLY A 12 8.58 10.13 11.33
N HIS A 13 8.53 8.83 11.62
CA HIS A 13 8.56 7.77 10.62
C HIS A 13 7.22 7.68 9.88
N PHE A 14 7.24 7.19 8.63
CA PHE A 14 6.06 6.89 7.84
C PHE A 14 5.81 5.39 7.82
N MET A 15 4.68 5.00 8.40
CA MET A 15 4.25 3.61 8.46
C MET A 15 3.27 3.33 7.33
N VAL A 16 3.52 2.30 6.54
CA VAL A 16 2.57 1.84 5.51
C VAL A 16 1.78 0.67 6.06
N LYS A 17 0.45 0.84 6.10
CA LYS A 17 -0.47 -0.18 6.60
C LYS A 17 -1.28 -0.78 5.47
N VAL A 18 -1.49 -2.09 5.54
CA VAL A 18 -2.36 -2.85 4.64
C VAL A 18 -3.39 -3.57 5.48
N ALA A 19 -4.68 -3.31 5.24
CA ALA A 19 -5.78 -3.85 6.04
C ALA A 19 -5.63 -3.55 7.55
N GLY A 20 -5.11 -2.37 7.90
CA GLY A 20 -4.85 -1.99 9.29
C GLY A 20 -3.57 -2.58 9.90
N ARG A 21 -2.89 -3.51 9.22
CA ARG A 21 -1.63 -4.11 9.68
C ARG A 21 -0.42 -3.36 9.13
N ALA A 22 0.56 -3.06 9.97
CA ALA A 22 1.83 -2.47 9.54
C ALA A 22 2.60 -3.47 8.67
N VAL A 23 3.06 -3.02 7.50
CA VAL A 23 3.85 -3.84 6.57
C VAL A 23 5.28 -3.34 6.47
N THR A 24 5.47 -2.04 6.63
CA THR A 24 6.81 -1.44 6.66
C THR A 24 6.76 -0.07 7.32
N GLU A 25 7.93 0.38 7.72
CA GLU A 25 8.21 1.69 8.25
C GLU A 25 9.41 2.29 7.52
N THR A 26 9.36 3.59 7.22
CA THR A 26 10.45 4.32 6.58
C THR A 26 10.48 5.75 7.06
N CYS A 27 11.66 6.30 7.28
CA CYS A 27 11.85 7.72 7.58
C CYS A 27 11.52 8.63 6.37
N GLU A 28 11.40 8.06 5.16
CA GLU A 28 11.17 8.84 3.94
C GLU A 28 9.71 8.86 3.45
N LYS A 29 9.11 10.06 3.46
CA LYS A 29 7.74 10.29 2.94
C LYS A 29 7.57 9.86 1.48
N ARG A 30 8.61 10.05 0.65
CA ARG A 30 8.59 9.75 -0.79
C ARG A 30 8.61 8.25 -1.02
N GLN A 31 9.42 7.51 -0.28
CA GLN A 31 9.46 6.05 -0.29
C GLN A 31 8.10 5.46 0.12
N ALA A 32 7.53 5.90 1.25
CA ALA A 32 6.20 5.47 1.69
C ALA A 32 5.12 5.72 0.62
N LYS A 33 5.16 6.88 -0.06
CA LYS A 33 4.22 7.20 -1.15
C LYS A 33 4.39 6.28 -2.37
N ARG A 34 5.63 6.00 -2.77
CA ARG A 34 5.92 5.06 -3.87
C ARG A 34 5.43 3.65 -3.55
N LEU A 35 5.66 3.19 -2.32
CA LEU A 35 5.23 1.86 -1.89
C LEU A 35 3.70 1.71 -1.88
N VAL A 36 2.97 2.69 -1.33
CA VAL A 36 1.50 2.68 -1.37
C VAL A 36 0.99 2.59 -2.81
N ARG A 37 1.60 3.32 -3.76
CA ARG A 37 1.22 3.27 -5.17
C ARG A 37 1.51 1.90 -5.79
N ALA A 38 2.68 1.33 -5.54
CA ALA A 38 3.05 0.00 -6.05
C ALA A 38 2.08 -1.09 -5.56
N ILE A 39 1.78 -1.14 -4.25
CA ILE A 39 0.86 -2.12 -3.67
C ILE A 39 -0.55 -1.98 -4.28
N ARG A 40 -1.03 -0.74 -4.47
CA ARG A 40 -2.32 -0.48 -5.13
C ARG A 40 -2.31 -0.94 -6.60
N GLY A 41 -1.22 -0.71 -7.33
CA GLY A 41 -1.04 -1.18 -8.71
C GLY A 41 -1.12 -2.70 -8.82
N LEU A 42 -0.36 -3.41 -7.99
CA LEU A 42 -0.35 -4.88 -7.95
C LEU A 42 -1.74 -5.46 -7.63
N ARG A 43 -2.49 -4.85 -6.70
CA ARG A 43 -3.88 -5.27 -6.41
C ARG A 43 -4.81 -5.09 -7.61
N ARG A 44 -4.67 -4.00 -8.36
CA ARG A 44 -5.46 -3.77 -9.58
C ARG A 44 -5.13 -4.81 -10.65
N LEU A 45 -3.85 -5.09 -10.87
CA LEU A 45 -3.39 -6.14 -11.80
C LEU A 45 -3.92 -7.52 -11.40
N LYS A 46 -3.86 -7.89 -10.11
CA LYS A 46 -4.42 -9.15 -9.62
C LYS A 46 -5.93 -9.24 -9.86
N LYS A 47 -6.67 -8.15 -9.65
CA LYS A 47 -8.12 -8.09 -9.91
C LYS A 47 -8.43 -8.21 -11.41
N ALA A 48 -7.65 -7.55 -12.26
CA ALA A 48 -7.78 -7.65 -13.71
C ALA A 48 -7.51 -9.08 -14.21
N LYS A 49 -6.42 -9.71 -13.76
CA LYS A 49 -6.09 -11.10 -14.09
C LYS A 49 -7.20 -12.06 -13.69
N ARG A 50 -7.76 -11.92 -12.48
CA ARG A 50 -8.89 -12.75 -12.02
C ARG A 50 -10.14 -12.58 -12.89
N ARG A 51 -10.44 -11.37 -13.35
CA ARG A 51 -11.57 -11.11 -14.26
C ARG A 51 -11.36 -11.75 -15.61
N ALA A 52 -10.14 -11.65 -16.16
CA ALA A 52 -9.80 -12.27 -17.44
C ALA A 52 -9.81 -13.81 -17.39
N GLN A 53 -9.56 -14.41 -16.23
CA GLN A 53 -9.64 -15.87 -16.04
C GLN A 53 -11.07 -16.39 -15.82
N ALA A 54 -12.00 -15.50 -15.49
CA ALA A 54 -13.40 -15.83 -15.21
C ALA A 54 -14.34 -15.50 -16.38
N ALA A 55 -13.78 -14.97 -17.48
CA ALA A 55 -14.44 -14.72 -18.75
C ALA A 55 -13.98 -15.78 -19.75
#